data_AF-A0A497K8W7-F1
#
_entry.id   AF-A0A497K8W7-F1
#
_cell.length_a   1.000
_cell.length_b   1.000
_cell.length_c   1.000
_cell.angle_alpha   90.00
_cell.angle_beta   90.00
_cell.angle_gamma   90.00
#
_symmetry.space_group_name_H-M   'P 1'
#
loop_
_entity.id
_entity.type
_entity.pdbx_description
1 polymer ?
#
loop_
_entity_poly.entity_id
_entity_poly.type
_entity_poly.pdbx_seq_one_letter_code
_entity_poly.pdbx_strand_id
1 'polypeptide(L)'
;MKSSLDQSINMLVKQYSSLFTLPTLSKIILYMFILCFIGSITSALSVSPSISSISLGMAFAAFFALLIILIDFIISKTAMRNDAIFNFRRCLALSLFSNLVWVILMLIGAFLAVLFQSTVLWSKLLILGFCAALILRLIVFLTVSMNSYVKIFLSAVIQPSVCIALIFLVSQLFNEAFAFFPFNFLVAALPLSFLSVFLFVYSVDR
;
A
#
# COMPACT_ATOMS: atom_id res chain seq x y z
N MET A 1 -45.18 6.27 -16.84
CA MET A 1 -44.02 5.47 -17.32
C MET A 1 -42.66 6.04 -16.88
N LYS A 2 -42.42 7.36 -16.92
CA LYS A 2 -41.18 7.97 -16.40
C LYS A 2 -40.99 7.75 -14.88
N SER A 3 -42.03 7.97 -14.08
CA SER A 3 -41.97 7.83 -12.61
C SER A 3 -41.57 6.43 -12.12
N SER A 4 -42.05 5.36 -12.78
CA SER A 4 -41.71 3.99 -12.44
C SER A 4 -40.27 3.62 -12.85
N LEU A 5 -39.77 4.19 -13.95
CA LEU A 5 -38.39 4.01 -14.39
C LEU A 5 -37.42 4.73 -13.43
N ASP A 6 -37.72 5.97 -13.05
CA ASP A 6 -36.91 6.77 -12.12
C ASP A 6 -36.83 6.11 -10.73
N GLN A 7 -37.91 5.47 -10.29
CA GLN A 7 -37.94 4.72 -9.04
C GLN A 7 -37.05 3.47 -9.09
N SER A 8 -37.08 2.71 -10.20
CA SER A 8 -36.20 1.56 -10.42
C SER A 8 -34.73 1.97 -10.50
N ILE A 9 -34.42 3.07 -11.19
CA ILE A 9 -33.06 3.62 -11.25
C ILE A 9 -32.59 4.03 -9.85
N ASN A 10 -33.42 4.72 -9.06
CA ASN A 10 -33.06 5.10 -7.69
C ASN A 10 -32.86 3.90 -6.75
N MET A 11 -33.65 2.83 -6.92
CA MET A 11 -33.46 1.59 -6.16
C MET A 11 -32.14 0.91 -6.54
N LEU A 12 -31.82 0.83 -7.84
CA LEU A 12 -30.54 0.32 -8.31
C LEU A 12 -29.38 1.16 -7.77
N VAL A 13 -29.44 2.49 -7.87
CA VAL A 13 -28.40 3.38 -7.32
C VAL A 13 -28.23 3.19 -5.82
N LYS A 14 -29.32 3.07 -5.05
CA LYS A 14 -29.25 2.79 -3.61
C LYS A 14 -28.61 1.43 -3.33
N GLN A 15 -29.02 0.39 -4.03
CA GLN A 15 -28.52 -0.97 -3.84
C GLN A 15 -27.03 -1.08 -4.21
N TYR A 16 -26.62 -0.47 -5.33
CA TYR A 16 -25.21 -0.36 -5.71
C TYR A 16 -24.41 0.52 -4.73
N SER A 17 -24.95 1.65 -4.28
CA SER A 17 -24.26 2.51 -3.31
C SER A 17 -24.07 1.84 -1.95
N SER A 18 -25.03 0.99 -1.54
CA SER A 18 -24.98 0.17 -0.34
C SER A 18 -23.89 -0.89 -0.47
N LEU A 19 -23.82 -1.57 -1.62
CA LEU A 19 -22.81 -2.60 -1.91
C LEU A 19 -21.38 -2.02 -1.91
N PHE A 20 -21.22 -0.78 -2.36
CA PHE A 20 -19.94 -0.06 -2.39
C PHE A 20 -19.82 0.98 -1.26
N THR A 21 -20.39 0.70 -0.09
CA THR A 21 -20.16 1.57 1.09
C THR A 21 -18.73 1.41 1.59
N LEU A 22 -17.85 2.28 1.10
CA LEU A 22 -16.54 2.47 1.71
C LEU A 22 -16.71 2.80 3.20
N PRO A 23 -15.83 2.31 4.10
CA PRO A 23 -15.84 2.71 5.50
C PRO A 23 -15.65 4.21 5.65
N THR A 24 -16.18 4.80 6.72
CA THR A 24 -16.01 6.23 7.02
C THR A 24 -14.51 6.56 7.15
N LEU A 25 -14.15 7.81 6.86
CA LEU A 25 -12.75 8.25 6.87
C LEU A 25 -12.06 7.94 8.22
N SER A 26 -12.76 8.14 9.33
CA SER A 26 -12.25 7.80 10.67
C SER A 26 -11.95 6.30 10.84
N LYS A 27 -12.79 5.42 10.28
CA LYS A 27 -12.55 3.97 10.31
C LYS A 27 -11.33 3.60 9.47
N ILE A 28 -11.16 4.21 8.30
CA ILE A 28 -9.98 3.97 7.45
C ILE A 28 -8.70 4.39 8.19
N ILE A 29 -8.68 5.57 8.81
CA ILE A 29 -7.54 6.02 9.62
C ILE A 29 -7.25 5.04 10.75
N LEU A 30 -8.27 4.61 11.49
CA LEU A 30 -8.11 3.66 12.58
C LEU A 30 -7.52 2.33 12.10
N TYR A 31 -8.04 1.77 11.00
CA TYR A 31 -7.50 0.54 10.41
C TYR A 31 -6.07 0.72 9.89
N MET A 32 -5.74 1.88 9.32
CA MET A 32 -4.38 2.22 8.91
C MET A 32 -3.41 2.22 10.08
N PHE A 33 -3.80 2.83 11.21
CA PHE A 33 -2.99 2.80 12.42
C PHE A 33 -2.76 1.35 12.89
N ILE A 34 -3.82 0.55 12.98
CA ILE A 34 -3.70 -0.86 13.40
C ILE A 34 -2.75 -1.63 12.48
N LEU A 35 -2.88 -1.48 11.16
CA LEU A 35 -1.97 -2.13 10.20
C LEU A 35 -0.53 -1.66 10.36
N CYS A 36 -0.31 -0.36 10.60
CA CYS A 36 1.04 0.18 10.83
C CYS A 36 1.65 -0.37 12.13
N PHE A 37 0.86 -0.54 13.20
CA PHE A 37 1.31 -1.17 14.43
C PHE A 37 1.74 -2.61 14.19
N ILE A 38 0.89 -3.42 13.56
CA ILE A 38 1.19 -4.82 13.26
C ILE A 38 2.44 -4.91 12.38
N GLY A 39 2.47 -4.18 11.26
CA GLY A 39 3.60 -4.20 10.33
C GLY A 39 4.92 -3.76 10.96
N SER A 40 4.91 -2.67 11.75
CA SER A 40 6.14 -2.14 12.37
C SER A 40 6.67 -3.08 13.44
N ILE A 41 5.80 -3.63 14.30
CA ILE A 41 6.20 -4.60 15.33
C ILE A 41 6.74 -5.88 14.67
N THR A 42 6.06 -6.41 13.66
CA THR A 42 6.54 -7.58 12.90
C THR A 42 7.90 -7.30 12.27
N SER A 43 8.10 -6.12 11.66
CA SER A 43 9.37 -5.76 11.06
C SER A 43 10.50 -5.64 12.09
N ALA A 44 10.26 -4.96 13.22
CA ALA A 44 11.26 -4.80 14.26
C ALA A 44 11.67 -6.13 14.89
N LEU A 45 10.71 -7.02 15.17
CA LEU A 45 10.99 -8.37 15.68
C LEU A 45 11.74 -9.25 14.66
N SER A 46 11.53 -9.04 13.37
CA SER A 46 12.22 -9.80 12.32
C SER A 46 13.67 -9.36 12.14
N VAL A 47 13.99 -8.10 12.47
CA VAL A 47 15.36 -7.57 12.46
C VAL A 47 16.12 -8.04 13.69
N SER A 48 15.55 -7.84 14.88
CA SER A 48 16.14 -8.30 16.13
C SER A 48 15.06 -8.78 17.10
N PRO A 49 15.07 -10.06 17.53
CA PRO A 49 14.08 -10.58 18.46
C PRO A 49 14.40 -10.15 19.90
N SER A 50 14.15 -8.89 20.23
CA SER A 50 14.36 -8.33 21.58
C SER A 50 13.14 -7.55 22.10
N ILE A 51 13.00 -7.45 23.43
CA ILE A 51 11.90 -6.70 24.06
C ILE A 51 12.00 -5.21 23.75
N SER A 52 13.24 -4.67 23.64
CA SER A 52 13.48 -3.28 23.23
C SER A 52 13.01 -3.00 21.79
N SER A 53 12.97 -4.03 20.92
CA SER A 53 12.47 -3.88 19.55
C SER A 53 10.96 -3.63 19.50
N ILE A 54 10.20 -4.07 20.51
CA ILE A 54 8.75 -3.85 20.58
C ILE A 54 8.45 -2.39 20.90
N SER A 55 9.14 -1.80 21.88
CA SER A 55 8.94 -0.39 22.25
C SER A 55 9.34 0.55 21.12
N LEU A 56 10.45 0.25 20.46
CA LEU A 56 10.91 0.99 19.30
C LEU A 56 9.95 0.81 18.12
N GLY A 57 9.50 -0.41 17.83
CA GLY A 57 8.50 -0.70 16.80
C GLY A 57 7.18 0.06 16.99
N MET A 58 6.71 0.25 18.23
CA MET A 58 5.54 1.08 18.53
C MET A 58 5.77 2.56 18.23
N ALA A 59 6.94 3.11 18.54
CA ALA A 59 7.28 4.49 18.22
C ALA A 59 7.33 4.72 16.70
N PHE A 60 7.92 3.78 15.95
CA PHE A 60 7.96 3.85 14.49
C PHE A 60 6.57 3.68 13.86
N ALA A 61 5.68 2.87 14.44
CA ALA A 61 4.33 2.68 13.92
C ALA A 61 3.54 3.98 13.82
N ALA A 62 3.60 4.83 14.85
CA ALA A 62 2.91 6.12 14.85
C ALA A 62 3.48 7.05 13.77
N PHE A 63 4.81 7.10 13.64
CA PHE A 63 5.48 7.89 12.61
C PHE A 63 5.13 7.41 11.20
N PHE A 64 5.11 6.09 10.98
CA PHE A 64 4.74 5.45 9.72
C PHE A 64 3.31 5.81 9.31
N ALA A 65 2.36 5.70 10.25
CA ALA A 65 0.96 6.02 10.00
C ALA A 65 0.78 7.50 9.61
N LEU A 66 1.45 8.42 10.32
CA LEU A 66 1.40 9.85 10.01
C LEU A 66 2.00 10.16 8.65
N LEU A 67 3.14 9.55 8.30
CA LEU A 67 3.77 9.75 7.00
C LEU A 67 2.89 9.24 5.86
N ILE A 68 2.25 8.08 6.00
CA ILE A 68 1.36 7.56 4.96
C ILE A 68 0.17 8.51 4.75
N ILE A 69 -0.46 8.97 5.84
CA ILE A 69 -1.57 9.92 5.77
C ILE A 69 -1.14 11.22 5.09
N LEU A 70 0.06 11.73 5.41
CA LEU A 70 0.61 12.94 4.83
C LEU A 70 0.92 12.78 3.33
N ILE A 71 1.47 11.63 2.93
CA ILE A 71 1.72 11.31 1.52
C ILE A 71 0.42 11.22 0.74
N ASP A 72 -0.58 10.48 1.25
CA ASP A 72 -1.88 10.38 0.59
C ASP A 72 -2.57 11.75 0.49
N PHE A 73 -2.38 12.61 1.50
CA PHE A 73 -2.88 13.98 1.46
C PHE A 73 -2.19 14.80 0.36
N ILE A 74 -0.86 14.76 0.28
CA ILE A 74 -0.09 15.44 -0.77
C ILE A 74 -0.50 14.92 -2.15
N ILE A 75 -0.58 13.60 -2.32
CA ILE A 75 -0.97 12.96 -3.59
C ILE A 75 -2.37 13.43 -4.01
N SER A 76 -3.33 13.43 -3.08
CA SER A 76 -4.70 13.86 -3.36
C SER A 76 -4.77 15.33 -3.80
N LYS A 77 -3.90 16.19 -3.24
CA LYS A 77 -3.90 17.63 -3.52
C LYS A 77 -3.04 18.03 -4.74
N THR A 78 -2.06 17.22 -5.11
CA THR A 78 -1.11 17.51 -6.20
C THR A 78 -1.39 16.68 -7.44
N ALA A 79 -1.11 15.37 -7.38
CA ALA A 79 -1.24 14.46 -8.49
C ALA A 79 -2.70 14.34 -8.93
N MET A 80 -3.63 14.11 -7.99
CA MET A 80 -5.03 13.79 -8.27
C MET A 80 -5.98 15.00 -8.16
N ARG A 81 -5.47 16.24 -8.11
CA ARG A 81 -6.28 17.45 -7.93
C ARG A 81 -7.40 17.61 -8.97
N ASN A 82 -7.14 17.18 -10.19
CA ASN A 82 -8.04 17.35 -11.32
C ASN A 82 -8.94 16.12 -11.57
N ASP A 83 -8.80 15.07 -10.76
CA ASP A 83 -9.61 13.86 -10.91
C ASP A 83 -10.88 13.95 -10.05
N ALA A 84 -12.04 14.07 -10.70
CA ALA A 84 -13.34 14.09 -10.02
C ALA A 84 -13.66 12.79 -9.24
N ILE A 85 -12.98 11.70 -9.58
CA ILE A 85 -13.23 10.37 -9.03
C ILE A 85 -12.37 10.11 -7.78
N PHE A 86 -11.19 10.70 -7.67
CA PHE A 86 -10.26 10.45 -6.55
C PHE A 86 -10.33 11.53 -5.48
N ASN A 87 -11.17 11.28 -4.47
CA ASN A 87 -11.14 12.05 -3.22
C ASN A 87 -10.08 11.50 -2.26
N PHE A 88 -9.62 12.33 -1.31
CA PHE A 88 -8.67 11.94 -0.25
C PHE A 88 -9.07 10.62 0.45
N ARG A 89 -10.36 10.45 0.76
CA ARG A 89 -10.90 9.22 1.36
C ARG A 89 -10.65 7.96 0.50
N ARG A 90 -10.75 8.07 -0.82
CA ARG A 90 -10.54 6.94 -1.75
C ARG A 90 -9.05 6.64 -1.93
N CYS A 91 -8.20 7.66 -1.93
CA CYS A 91 -6.74 7.48 -1.92
C CYS A 91 -6.29 6.75 -0.65
N LEU A 92 -6.79 7.18 0.52
CA LEU A 92 -6.49 6.56 1.81
C LEU A 92 -7.06 5.13 1.92
N ALA A 93 -8.20 4.85 1.29
CA ALA A 93 -8.70 3.48 1.22
C ALA A 93 -7.80 2.58 0.36
N LEU A 94 -7.32 3.09 -0.79
CA LEU A 94 -6.39 2.36 -1.65
C LEU A 94 -5.07 2.08 -0.93
N SER A 95 -4.58 3.05 -0.16
CA SER A 95 -3.37 2.87 0.65
C SER A 95 -3.53 1.82 1.74
N LEU A 96 -4.72 1.75 2.35
CA LEU A 96 -5.08 0.70 3.30
C LEU A 96 -5.02 -0.69 2.68
N PHE A 97 -5.66 -0.92 1.54
CA PHE A 97 -5.65 -2.24 0.91
C PHE A 97 -4.24 -2.63 0.44
N SER A 98 -3.48 -1.68 -0.10
CA SER A 98 -2.09 -1.87 -0.51
C SER A 98 -1.20 -2.26 0.67
N ASN A 99 -1.30 -1.55 1.80
CA ASN A 99 -0.55 -1.88 3.01
C ASN A 99 -1.03 -3.17 3.68
N LEU A 100 -2.31 -3.51 3.59
CA LEU A 100 -2.86 -4.75 4.12
C LEU A 100 -2.21 -5.97 3.43
N VAL A 101 -2.16 -5.96 2.09
CA VAL A 101 -1.48 -7.01 1.31
C VAL A 101 -0.02 -7.13 1.74
N TRP A 102 0.64 -5.99 1.95
CA TRP A 102 2.04 -5.98 2.35
C TRP A 102 2.26 -6.54 3.76
N VAL A 103 1.44 -6.17 4.74
CA VAL A 103 1.49 -6.69 6.12
C VAL A 103 1.24 -8.20 6.15
N ILE A 104 0.27 -8.71 5.39
CA ILE A 104 0.03 -10.16 5.28
C ILE A 104 1.28 -10.89 4.80
N LEU A 105 1.93 -10.39 3.75
CA LEU A 105 3.15 -11.00 3.22
C LEU A 105 4.33 -10.89 4.20
N MET A 106 4.44 -9.79 4.96
CA MET A 106 5.43 -9.66 6.03
C MET A 106 5.20 -10.66 7.16
N LEU A 107 3.93 -10.89 7.56
CA LEU A 107 3.59 -11.89 8.57
C LEU A 107 3.93 -13.31 8.11
N ILE A 108 3.58 -13.66 6.87
CA ILE A 108 3.95 -14.93 6.25
C ILE A 108 5.49 -15.05 6.22
N GLY A 109 6.19 -13.99 5.86
CA GLY A 109 7.66 -13.95 5.86
C GLY A 109 8.28 -14.16 7.23
N ALA A 110 7.72 -13.55 8.27
CA ALA A 110 8.19 -13.73 9.64
C ALA A 110 7.96 -15.19 10.10
N PHE A 111 6.81 -15.76 9.78
CA PHE A 111 6.50 -17.15 10.10
C PHE A 111 7.46 -18.14 9.40
N LEU A 112 7.71 -17.97 8.10
CA LEU A 112 8.67 -18.79 7.37
C LEU A 112 10.10 -18.60 7.85
N ALA A 113 10.50 -17.39 8.22
CA ALA A 113 11.84 -17.12 8.73
C ALA A 113 12.12 -17.89 10.04
N VAL A 114 11.12 -18.00 10.91
CA VAL A 114 11.22 -18.80 12.15
C VAL A 114 11.28 -20.30 11.82
N LEU A 115 10.46 -20.79 10.89
CA LEU A 115 10.44 -22.21 10.52
C LEU A 115 11.73 -22.70 9.87
N PHE A 116 12.33 -21.91 8.99
CA PHE A 116 13.52 -22.28 8.22
C PHE A 116 14.83 -21.70 8.78
N GLN A 117 14.77 -20.97 9.90
CA GLN A 117 15.91 -20.27 10.52
C GLN A 117 16.71 -19.40 9.53
N SER A 118 16.04 -18.82 8.53
CA SER A 118 16.67 -18.05 7.46
C SER A 118 16.02 -16.69 7.30
N THR A 119 16.78 -15.64 7.63
CA THR A 119 16.36 -14.22 7.47
C THR A 119 16.22 -13.80 6.01
N VAL A 120 16.81 -14.56 5.08
CA VAL A 120 16.73 -14.32 3.63
C VAL A 120 15.30 -14.48 3.10
N LEU A 121 14.50 -15.37 3.71
CA LEU A 121 13.11 -15.57 3.31
C LEU A 121 12.24 -14.35 3.65
N TRP A 122 12.49 -13.73 4.79
CA TRP A 122 11.79 -12.50 5.19
C TRP A 122 12.06 -11.36 4.22
N SER A 123 13.33 -11.14 3.83
CA SER A 123 13.68 -10.09 2.88
C SER A 123 13.06 -10.32 1.49
N LYS A 124 13.00 -11.57 1.03
CA LYS A 124 12.34 -11.91 -0.26
C LYS A 124 10.85 -11.62 -0.23
N LEU A 125 10.16 -11.99 0.86
CA LEU A 125 8.72 -11.76 0.99
C LEU A 125 8.37 -10.29 1.22
N LEU A 126 9.25 -9.52 1.87
CA LEU A 126 9.12 -8.07 1.99
C LEU A 126 9.14 -7.40 0.61
N ILE A 127 10.09 -7.78 -0.25
CA ILE A 127 10.21 -7.29 -1.63
C ILE A 127 9.01 -7.73 -2.48
N LEU A 128 8.57 -8.99 -2.33
CA LEU A 128 7.39 -9.50 -3.03
C LEU A 128 6.15 -8.69 -2.66
N GLY A 129 5.99 -8.37 -1.37
CA GLY A 129 4.87 -7.57 -0.90
C GLY A 129 4.91 -6.12 -1.38
N PHE A 130 6.10 -5.54 -1.53
CA PHE A 130 6.25 -4.25 -2.22
C PHE A 130 5.78 -4.32 -3.67
N CYS A 131 6.17 -5.36 -4.41
CA CYS A 131 5.72 -5.54 -5.79
C CYS A 131 4.21 -5.70 -5.89
N ALA A 132 3.62 -6.52 -5.01
CA ALA A 132 2.17 -6.73 -4.96
C ALA A 132 1.42 -5.42 -4.61
N ALA A 133 1.89 -4.69 -3.61
CA ALA A 133 1.33 -3.41 -3.20
C ALA A 133 1.38 -2.36 -4.31
N LEU A 134 2.48 -2.33 -5.07
CA LEU A 134 2.70 -1.43 -6.19
C LEU A 134 1.83 -1.80 -7.40
N ILE A 135 1.76 -3.07 -7.77
CA ILE A 135 0.92 -3.57 -8.88
C ILE A 135 -0.55 -3.26 -8.60
N LEU A 136 -1.03 -3.53 -7.38
CA LEU A 136 -2.42 -3.22 -6.98
C LEU A 136 -2.73 -1.73 -7.14
N ARG A 137 -1.81 -0.86 -6.73
CA ARG A 137 -1.98 0.59 -6.90
C ARG A 137 -1.96 1.02 -8.35
N LEU A 138 -1.03 0.50 -9.14
CA LEU A 138 -0.93 0.83 -10.56
C LEU A 138 -2.20 0.42 -11.30
N ILE A 139 -2.71 -0.80 -11.09
CA ILE A 139 -3.93 -1.27 -11.72
C ILE A 139 -5.11 -0.34 -11.38
N VAL A 140 -5.31 -0.03 -10.09
CA VAL A 140 -6.43 0.82 -9.67
C VAL A 140 -6.29 2.25 -10.20
N PHE A 141 -5.10 2.84 -10.17
CA PHE A 141 -4.94 4.19 -10.70
C PHE A 141 -5.05 4.23 -12.22
N LEU A 142 -4.48 3.27 -12.96
CA LEU A 142 -4.57 3.23 -14.42
C LEU A 142 -5.99 3.00 -14.94
N THR A 143 -6.81 2.22 -14.21
CA THR A 143 -8.17 1.91 -14.63
C THR A 143 -9.19 2.99 -14.26
N VAL A 144 -8.95 3.75 -13.17
CA VAL A 144 -9.96 4.65 -12.59
C VAL A 144 -9.61 6.14 -12.78
N SER A 145 -8.33 6.49 -12.87
CA SER A 145 -7.90 7.90 -13.06
C SER A 145 -7.89 8.26 -14.54
N MET A 146 -8.36 9.48 -14.85
CA MET A 146 -8.32 10.07 -16.20
C MET A 146 -7.09 10.97 -16.39
N ASN A 147 -6.14 10.89 -15.48
CA ASN A 147 -4.99 11.79 -15.43
C ASN A 147 -3.82 11.25 -16.25
N SER A 148 -2.81 12.09 -16.46
CA SER A 148 -1.61 11.69 -17.21
C SER A 148 -0.93 10.48 -16.56
N TYR A 149 -0.52 9.50 -17.37
CA TYR A 149 0.16 8.27 -16.94
C TYR A 149 1.34 8.50 -15.99
N VAL A 150 2.08 9.61 -16.17
CA VAL A 150 3.22 9.99 -15.32
C VAL A 150 2.79 10.29 -13.88
N LYS A 151 1.69 11.04 -13.69
CA LYS A 151 1.18 11.37 -12.35
C LYS A 151 0.62 10.13 -11.66
N ILE A 152 -0.03 9.25 -12.42
CA ILE A 152 -0.50 7.94 -11.94
C ILE A 152 0.67 7.10 -11.44
N PHE A 153 1.73 6.99 -12.24
CA PHE A 153 2.93 6.24 -11.87
C PHE A 153 3.60 6.82 -10.62
N LEU A 154 3.85 8.13 -10.57
CA LEU A 154 4.45 8.79 -9.40
C LEU A 154 3.60 8.57 -8.14
N SER A 155 2.27 8.75 -8.23
CA SER A 155 1.34 8.52 -7.13
C SER A 155 1.38 7.06 -6.63
N ALA A 156 1.46 6.09 -7.54
CA ALA A 156 1.53 4.67 -7.18
C ALA A 156 2.84 4.29 -6.50
N VAL A 157 3.97 4.90 -6.91
CA VAL A 157 5.32 4.55 -6.43
C VAL A 157 5.68 5.26 -5.12
N ILE A 158 5.27 6.52 -4.92
CA ILE A 158 5.71 7.34 -3.78
C ILE A 158 5.43 6.63 -2.44
N GLN A 159 4.21 6.12 -2.22
CA GLN A 159 3.91 5.50 -0.93
C GLN A 159 4.71 4.21 -0.68
N PRO A 160 4.67 3.17 -1.56
CA PRO A 160 5.47 1.96 -1.36
C PRO A 160 6.97 2.25 -1.19
N SER A 161 7.50 3.25 -1.88
CA SER A 161 8.91 3.65 -1.75
C SER A 161 9.23 4.26 -0.38
N VAL A 162 8.40 5.16 0.14
CA VAL A 162 8.61 5.71 1.50
C VAL A 162 8.52 4.61 2.55
N CYS A 163 7.56 3.72 2.39
CA CYS A 163 7.38 2.54 3.20
C CYS A 163 8.66 1.68 3.29
N ILE A 164 9.30 1.34 2.17
CA ILE A 164 10.58 0.61 2.18
C ILE A 164 11.71 1.44 2.79
N ALA A 165 11.81 2.73 2.44
CA ALA A 165 12.86 3.61 2.95
C ALA A 165 12.85 3.69 4.49
N LEU A 166 11.65 3.70 5.08
CA LEU A 166 11.49 3.70 6.54
C LEU A 166 11.90 2.37 7.17
N ILE A 167 11.60 1.22 6.56
CA ILE A 167 12.08 -0.08 7.06
C ILE A 167 13.62 -0.12 7.02
N PHE A 168 14.22 0.41 5.97
CA PHE A 168 15.68 0.52 5.87
C PHE A 168 16.28 1.47 6.93
N LEU A 169 15.60 2.57 7.24
CA LEU A 169 16.04 3.46 8.31
C LEU A 169 15.98 2.77 9.68
N VAL A 170 14.91 2.01 9.95
CA VAL A 170 14.79 1.21 11.18
C VAL A 170 15.91 0.19 11.27
N SER A 171 16.25 -0.49 10.18
CA SER A 171 17.30 -1.50 10.22
C SER A 171 18.69 -0.92 10.46
N GLN A 172 18.99 0.26 9.92
CA GLN A 172 20.25 0.97 10.22
C GLN A 172 20.39 1.30 11.71
N LEU A 173 19.30 1.64 12.40
CA LEU A 173 19.32 1.94 13.83
C LEU A 173 19.63 0.72 14.71
N PHE A 174 19.29 -0.49 14.24
CA PHE A 174 19.64 -1.74 14.91
C PHE A 174 21.06 -2.23 14.59
N ASN A 175 21.82 -1.48 13.78
CA ASN A 175 23.19 -1.81 13.36
C ASN A 175 23.31 -3.19 12.67
N GLU A 176 22.18 -3.73 12.23
CA GLU A 176 22.12 -4.96 11.44
C GLU A 176 22.29 -4.58 9.97
N ALA A 177 23.41 -5.03 9.39
CA ALA A 177 23.74 -4.77 8.01
C ALA A 177 22.79 -5.56 7.09
N PHE A 178 21.62 -4.99 6.78
CA PHE A 178 20.86 -5.44 5.63
C PHE A 178 21.74 -5.27 4.40
N ALA A 179 22.17 -6.39 3.83
CA ALA A 179 23.00 -6.42 2.64
C ALA A 179 22.36 -5.56 1.55
N PHE A 180 23.16 -4.79 0.81
CA PHE A 180 22.79 -3.91 -0.32
C PHE A 180 22.04 -4.61 -1.48
N PHE A 181 21.75 -5.91 -1.35
CA PHE A 181 21.09 -6.76 -2.34
C PHE A 181 19.67 -6.33 -2.78
N PRO A 182 18.80 -5.71 -1.96
CA PRO A 182 17.45 -5.37 -2.40
C PRO A 182 17.40 -4.15 -3.32
N PHE A 183 18.43 -3.30 -3.36
CA PHE A 183 18.39 -2.06 -4.14
C PHE A 183 18.36 -2.31 -5.66
N ASN A 184 19.26 -3.17 -6.16
CA ASN A 184 19.30 -3.52 -7.59
C ASN A 184 18.00 -4.17 -8.06
N PHE A 185 17.42 -5.04 -7.23
CA PHE A 185 16.13 -5.66 -7.52
C PHE A 185 14.99 -4.63 -7.54
N LEU A 186 14.99 -3.67 -6.61
CA LEU A 186 13.95 -2.66 -6.51
C LEU A 186 13.96 -1.70 -7.71
N VAL A 187 15.15 -1.31 -8.18
CA VAL A 187 15.31 -0.52 -9.42
C VAL A 187 14.78 -1.27 -10.63
N ALA A 188 14.99 -2.59 -10.73
CA ALA A 188 14.46 -3.41 -11.81
C ALA A 188 12.95 -3.68 -11.70
N ALA A 189 12.42 -3.80 -10.48
CA ALA A 189 11.01 -4.12 -10.23
C ALA A 189 10.07 -2.98 -10.63
N LEU A 190 10.48 -1.72 -10.48
CA LEU A 190 9.69 -0.55 -10.86
C LEU A 190 9.28 -0.52 -12.35
N PRO A 191 10.20 -0.57 -13.33
CA PRO A 191 9.83 -0.58 -14.74
C PRO A 191 9.12 -1.88 -15.14
N LEU A 192 9.51 -3.02 -14.57
CA LEU A 192 8.91 -4.32 -14.90
C LEU A 192 7.44 -4.40 -14.48
N SER A 193 7.13 -3.94 -13.28
CA SER A 193 5.76 -3.88 -12.76
C SER A 193 4.90 -2.89 -13.54
N PHE A 194 5.45 -1.73 -13.91
CA PHE A 194 4.76 -0.78 -14.78
C PHE A 194 4.42 -1.37 -16.14
N LEU A 195 5.41 -1.98 -16.80
CA LEU A 195 5.24 -2.60 -18.12
C LEU A 195 4.23 -3.76 -18.06
N SER A 196 4.31 -4.61 -17.03
CA SER A 196 3.37 -5.71 -16.84
C SER A 196 1.93 -5.23 -16.65
N VAL A 197 1.72 -4.20 -15.82
CA VAL A 197 0.37 -3.66 -15.60
C VAL A 197 -0.15 -2.96 -16.85
N PHE A 198 0.69 -2.19 -17.54
CA PHE A 198 0.32 -1.52 -18.78
C PHE A 198 -0.11 -2.53 -19.86
N LEU A 199 0.66 -3.61 -20.06
CA LEU A 199 0.31 -4.67 -21.00
C LEU A 199 -0.99 -5.39 -20.60
N PHE A 200 -1.19 -5.62 -19.30
CA PHE A 200 -2.41 -6.25 -18.80
C PHE A 200 -3.64 -5.38 -19.08
N VAL A 201 -3.60 -4.10 -18.71
CA VAL A 201 -4.72 -3.17 -18.95
C VAL A 201 -4.99 -3.04 -20.45
N TYR A 202 -3.94 -2.89 -21.26
CA TYR A 202 -4.07 -2.84 -22.72
C TYR A 202 -4.70 -4.12 -23.31
N SER A 203 -4.40 -5.29 -22.76
CA SER A 203 -4.96 -6.57 -23.24
C SER A 203 -6.41 -6.79 -22.80
N VAL A 204 -6.87 -6.13 -21.73
CA VAL A 204 -8.25 -6.21 -21.25
C VAL A 204 -9.14 -5.19 -21.95
N ASP A 205 -8.60 -4.01 -22.27
CA ASP A 205 -9.31 -2.95 -22.99
C ASP A 205 -9.48 -3.23 -24.49
N ARG A 206 -8.73 -4.19 -25.05
CA ARG A 206 -8.77 -4.55 -26.48
C ARG A 206 -9.49 -5.88 -26.72
#